data_AF-A0A355U177-F1
#
_entry.id   AF-A0A355U177-F1
#
_cell.length_a   1.000
_cell.length_b   1.000
_cell.length_c   1.000
_cell.angle_alpha   90.00
_cell.angle_beta   90.00
_cell.angle_gamma   90.00
#
_symmetry.space_group_name_H-M   'P 1'
#
loop_
_entity.id
_entity.type
_entity.pdbx_description
1 polymer ?
#
loop_
_entity_poly.entity_id
_entity_poly.type
_entity_poly.pdbx_seq_one_letter_code
_entity_poly.pdbx_strand_id
1 'polypeptide(L)' 'MDIGFGGSVLKLGLDIGSTTIKCVVLDDDNKLIYSTYERHYSQITEKIGEILTRVRESVNGVEKADVAMSGSAGMGVAEA' A
#
# COMPACT_ATOMS: atom_id res chain seq x y z
N MET A 1 10.41 -22.67 -23.66
CA MET A 1 10.85 -22.58 -22.26
C MET A 1 11.17 -21.13 -22.02
N ASP A 2 10.23 -20.41 -21.43
CA ASP A 2 10.42 -19.01 -21.08
C ASP A 2 11.21 -19.00 -19.77
N ILE A 3 12.48 -18.62 -19.82
CA ILE A 3 13.29 -18.35 -18.63
C ILE A 3 13.12 -16.86 -18.28
N GLY A 4 11.88 -16.49 -17.99
CA GLY A 4 11.54 -15.15 -17.53
C GLY A 4 11.88 -15.01 -16.06
N PHE A 5 12.94 -14.28 -15.73
CA PHE A 5 13.04 -13.59 -14.44
C PHE A 5 12.02 -12.45 -14.42
N GLY A 6 10.73 -12.78 -14.42
CA GLY A 6 9.63 -11.85 -14.23
C GLY A 6 8.90 -12.27 -12.97
N GLY A 7 9.38 -11.84 -11.80
CA GLY A 7 8.55 -11.96 -10.62
C GLY A 7 7.28 -11.14 -10.87
N SER A 8 6.09 -11.75 -10.80
CA SER A 8 4.85 -10.98 -10.75
C SER A 8 4.93 -10.05 -9.54
N VAL A 9 5.11 -8.75 -9.78
CA VAL A 9 5.23 -7.75 -8.71
C VAL A 9 3.86 -7.18 -8.43
N LEU A 10 3.36 -7.44 -7.22
CA LEU A 10 2.18 -6.75 -6.69
C LEU A 10 2.46 -5.25 -6.57
N LYS A 11 1.44 -4.41 -6.68
CA LYS A 11 1.60 -2.96 -6.52
C LYS A 11 0.78 -2.49 -5.32
N LEU A 12 1.42 -1.85 -4.36
CA LEU A 12 0.78 -1.26 -3.18
C LEU A 12 0.76 0.26 -3.32
N GLY A 13 -0.44 0.85 -3.36
CA GLY A 13 -0.65 2.29 -3.38
C GLY A 13 -1.16 2.80 -2.05
N LEU A 14 -0.58 3.89 -1.54
CA LEU A 14 -1.06 4.66 -0.39
C LEU A 14 -1.34 6.11 -0.79
N ASP A 15 -2.56 6.59 -0.49
CA ASP A 15 -2.96 7.99 -0.64
C ASP A 15 -3.28 8.55 0.75
N ILE A 16 -2.39 9.38 1.28
CA ILE A 16 -2.46 9.94 2.63
C ILE A 16 -2.95 11.40 2.55
N GLY A 17 -4.26 11.56 2.70
CA GLY A 17 -4.91 12.86 2.77
C GLY A 17 -4.93 13.45 4.19
N SER A 18 -5.44 14.67 4.32
CA SER A 18 -5.52 15.41 5.60
C SER A 18 -6.51 14.83 6.62
N THR A 19 -7.35 13.88 6.20
CA THR A 19 -8.35 13.23 7.07
C THR A 19 -8.31 11.71 6.96
N THR A 20 -7.89 11.18 5.81
CA THR A 20 -8.02 9.76 5.48
C THR A 20 -6.79 9.20 4.81
N ILE A 21 -6.57 7.91 5.00
CA ILE A 21 -5.62 7.10 4.26
C ILE A 21 -6.43 6.13 3.39
N LYS A 22 -6.08 6.08 2.11
CA LYS A 22 -6.55 5.03 1.20
C LYS A 22 -5.39 4.10 0.91
N CYS A 23 -5.65 2.80 0.92
CA CYS A 23 -4.68 1.79 0.51
C CYS A 23 -5.30 0.89 -0.55
N VAL A 24 -4.52 0.56 -1.57
CA VAL A 24 -4.89 -0.32 -2.68
C VAL A 24 -3.75 -1.30 -2.92
N VAL A 25 -4.10 -2.56 -3.20
CA VAL A 25 -3.15 -3.53 -3.78
C VAL A 25 -3.69 -4.02 -5.11
N LEU A 26 -2.84 -3.99 -6.13
CA LEU A 26 -3.10 -4.53 -7.46
C LEU A 26 -2.22 -5.75 -7.73
N ASP A 27 -2.75 -6.70 -8.49
CA ASP A 27 -1.95 -7.77 -9.09
C ASP A 27 -1.19 -7.29 -10.35
N ASP A 28 -0.50 -8.23 -11.00
CA ASP A 28 0.26 -7.99 -12.23
C ASP A 28 -0.62 -7.53 -13.40
N ASP A 29 -1.85 -8.03 -13.48
CA ASP A 29 -2.87 -7.62 -14.45
C ASP A 29 -3.55 -6.27 -14.10
N ASN A 30 -3.06 -5.56 -13.07
CA ASN A 30 -3.64 -4.33 -12.53
C ASN A 30 -5.06 -4.50 -11.97
N LYS A 31 -5.46 -5.70 -11.60
CA LYS A 31 -6.74 -5.95 -10.96
C LYS A 31 -6.64 -5.62 -9.47
N LEU A 32 -7.67 -4.95 -8.96
CA LEU A 32 -7.80 -4.67 -7.54
C LEU A 32 -8.03 -5.96 -6.75
N ILE A 33 -7.09 -6.30 -5.87
CA ILE A 33 -7.16 -7.48 -5.00
C ILE A 33 -7.33 -7.13 -3.52
N TYR A 34 -7.04 -5.88 -3.13
CA TYR A 34 -7.28 -5.36 -1.79
C TYR A 34 -7.51 -3.84 -1.83
N SER A 35 -8.40 -3.34 -0.97
CA SER A 35 -8.53 -1.91 -0.72
C SER A 35 -9.02 -1.62 0.70
N THR A 36 -8.52 -0.54 1.31
CA THR A 36 -9.12 0.05 2.52
C THR A 36 -9.16 1.57 2.43
N TYR A 37 -10.11 2.16 3.15
CA TYR A 37 -10.33 3.60 3.30
C TYR A 37 -10.60 3.91 4.76
N GLU A 38 -9.70 4.64 5.41
CA GLU A 38 -9.76 4.84 6.86
C GLU A 38 -9.43 6.26 7.26
N ARG A 39 -10.11 6.75 8.30
CA ARG A 39 -9.76 8.04 8.92
C ARG A 39 -8.52 7.84 9.80
N HIS A 40 -7.53 8.71 9.65
CA HIS A 40 -6.32 8.62 10.46
C HIS A 40 -6.47 9.31 11.83
N TYR A 41 -7.47 10.18 12.03
CA TYR A 41 -7.73 10.87 13.30
C TYR A 41 -6.48 11.52 13.91
N SER A 42 -5.70 12.22 13.09
CA SER A 42 -4.39 12.80 13.44
C SER A 42 -3.28 11.82 13.86
N GLN A 43 -3.54 10.51 13.79
CA GLN A 43 -2.60 9.42 14.10
C GLN A 43 -2.12 8.75 12.80
N ILE A 44 -1.43 9.50 11.93
CA ILE A 44 -1.07 9.05 10.57
C ILE A 44 -0.14 7.83 10.61
N THR A 45 1.01 7.93 11.29
CA THR A 45 2.01 6.86 11.32
C THR A 45 1.47 5.56 11.92
N GLU A 46 0.75 5.64 13.03
CA GLU A 46 0.10 4.50 13.66
C GLU A 46 -0.89 3.83 12.71
N LYS A 47 -1.76 4.63 12.07
CA LYS A 47 -2.76 4.11 11.16
C LYS A 47 -2.14 3.45 9.92
N ILE A 48 -1.05 4.01 9.39
CA ILE A 48 -0.29 3.39 8.30
C ILE A 48 0.25 2.02 8.74
N GLY A 49 0.85 1.93 9.94
CA GLY A 49 1.36 0.66 10.48
C GLY A 49 0.26 -0.40 10.61
N GLU A 50 -0.91 -0.02 11.12
CA GLU A 50 -2.07 -0.92 11.20
C GLU A 50 -2.59 -1.36 9.83
N ILE A 51 -2.62 -0.45 8.84
CA ILE A 51 -3.04 -0.76 7.48
C ILE A 51 -2.04 -1.73 6.84
N LEU A 52 -0.74 -1.45 6.92
CA LEU A 52 0.30 -2.31 6.34
C LEU A 52 0.33 -3.70 6.99
N THR A 53 0.12 -3.77 8.30
CA THR A 53 -0.01 -5.05 9.02
C THR A 53 -1.18 -5.87 8.47
N ARG A 54 -2.36 -5.26 8.32
CA ARG A 54 -3.53 -5.95 7.74
C ARG A 54 -3.33 -6.35 6.29
N VAL A 55 -2.68 -5.51 5.49
CA VAL A 55 -2.35 -5.82 4.08
C VAL A 55 -1.44 -7.06 4.02
N ARG A 56 -0.40 -7.10 4.86
CA ARG A 56 0.52 -8.24 4.98
C ARG A 56 -0.19 -9.54 5.33
N GLU A 57 -1.16 -9.48 6.24
CA GLU A 57 -1.96 -10.64 6.65
C GLU A 57 -3.00 -11.07 5.60
N SER A 58 -3.49 -10.11 4.80
CA SER A 58 -4.58 -10.35 3.84
C SER A 58 -4.09 -10.72 2.45
N VAL A 59 -2.87 -10.32 2.07
CA VAL A 59 -2.36 -10.45 0.70
C VAL A 59 -1.02 -11.20 0.69
N ASN A 60 -1.06 -12.43 0.19
CA ASN A 60 0.13 -13.26 0.06
C ASN A 60 1.13 -12.64 -0.92
N GLY A 61 2.41 -12.59 -0.52
CA GLY A 61 3.49 -12.09 -1.37
C GLY A 61 3.63 -10.56 -1.43
N VAL A 62 2.80 -9.81 -0.69
CA VAL A 62 2.82 -8.34 -0.69
C VAL A 62 4.12 -7.72 -0.15
N GLU A 63 4.92 -8.50 0.57
CA GLU A 63 6.29 -8.17 1.02
C GLU A 63 7.24 -7.83 -0.16
N LYS A 64 6.92 -8.31 -1.36
CA LYS A 64 7.68 -8.06 -2.59
C LYS A 64 7.02 -7.02 -3.49
N ALA A 65 5.99 -6.32 -3.00
CA ALA A 65 5.25 -5.36 -3.79
C ALA A 65 6.07 -4.10 -4.07
N ASP A 66 5.89 -3.53 -5.25
CA ASP A 66 6.29 -2.15 -5.52
C ASP A 66 5.36 -1.22 -4.73
N VAL A 67 5.94 -0.31 -3.96
CA VAL A 67 5.19 0.61 -3.11
C VAL A 67 5.23 2.01 -3.70
N ALA A 68 4.05 2.62 -3.86
CA ALA A 68 3.88 4.01 -4.23
C ALA A 68 3.07 4.74 -3.16
N MET A 69 3.53 5.91 -2.75
CA MET A 69 2.86 6.74 -1.74
C MET A 69 2.67 8.16 -2.29
N SER A 70 1.49 8.72 -2.05
CA SER A 70 1.10 10.07 -2.44
C SER A 70 0.27 10.73 -1.34
N GLY A 71 -0.10 11.99 -1.56
CA GLY A 71 -0.87 12.80 -0.62
C GLY A 71 0.01 13.68 0.25
N SER A 72 -0.44 14.91 0.47
CA SER A 72 0.37 15.95 1.13
C SER A 72 0.63 15.69 2.60
N ALA A 73 -0.24 14.92 3.27
CA ALA A 73 -0.05 14.52 4.66
C ALA A 73 0.94 13.34 4.80
N GLY A 74 1.31 12.70 3.68
CA GLY A 74 2.29 11.62 3.63
C GLY A 74 3.76 12.07 3.54
N MET A 75 4.04 13.35 3.23
CA MET A 75 5.42 13.84 3.08
C MET A 75 6.27 13.64 4.35
N GLY A 76 5.71 13.92 5.53
CA GLY A 76 6.40 13.68 6.80
C GLY A 76 6.64 12.21 7.15
N VAL A 77 5.98 11.28 6.45
CA VAL A 77 6.22 9.82 6.57
C VAL A 77 7.24 9.34 5.54
N ALA A 78 7.29 9.97 4.36
CA ALA A 78 8.28 9.65 3.32
C ALA A 78 9.71 10.06 3.70
N GLU A 79 9.84 11.12 4.51
CA GLU A 79 11.14 11.69 4.93
C GLU A 79 11.69 11.11 6.25
N ALA A 80 10.91 10.27 6.94
CA ALA A 80 11.25 9.68 8.25
C ALA A 80 11.98 8.34 8.10
#